data_AF-A0A1J5QNC9-F1
#
_entry.id   AF-A0A1J5QNC9-F1
#
_cell.length_a   1.000
_cell.length_b   1.000
_cell.length_c   1.000
_cell.angle_alpha   90.00
_cell.angle_beta   90.00
_cell.angle_gamma   90.00
#
_symmetry.space_group_name_H-M   'P 1'
#
loop_
_entity.id
_entity.type
_entity.pdbx_description
1 polymer ?
#
loop_
_entity_poly.entity_id
_entity_poly.type
_entity_poly.pdbx_seq_one_letter_code
_entity_poly.pdbx_strand_id
1 'polypeptide(L)' 'MNEPLRLLVTAEEAARMLSMGRSTFWRNVSAGVFPQPVRIGGLTRWRVADLVQMVDAGAQAMAEQGRAA' A
#
# COMPACT_ATOMS: atom_id res chain seq x y z
N MET A 1 7.29 21.13 8.78
CA MET A 1 5.95 21.29 8.18
C MET A 1 5.20 20.01 8.50
N ASN A 2 4.17 20.07 9.35
CA ASN A 2 3.44 18.87 9.77
C ASN A 2 2.36 18.61 8.70
N GLU A 3 2.59 17.65 7.81
CA GLU A 3 1.62 17.28 6.78
C GLU A 3 0.40 16.62 7.46
N PRO A 4 -0.85 17.02 7.14
CA PRO A 4 -2.02 16.41 7.77
C PRO A 4 -2.08 14.92 7.44
N LEU A 5 -2.39 14.10 8.44
CA LEU A 5 -2.56 12.65 8.28
C LEU A 5 -3.65 12.36 7.24
N ARG A 6 -3.23 11.93 6.04
CA ARG A 6 -4.16 11.50 4.98
C ARG A 6 -4.67 10.10 5.29
N LEU A 7 -5.99 9.97 5.43
CA LEU A 7 -6.63 8.65 5.59
C LEU A 7 -6.66 7.87 4.27
N LEU A 8 -6.81 8.59 3.17
CA LEU A 8 -7.02 8.05 1.84
C LEU A 8 -6.05 8.68 0.85
N VAL A 9 -5.49 7.85 -0.03
CA VAL A 9 -4.57 8.26 -1.08
C VAL A 9 -5.02 7.75 -2.45
N THR A 10 -4.62 8.46 -3.50
CA THR A 10 -4.77 8.04 -4.90
C THR A 10 -3.78 6.90 -5.23
N ALA A 11 -3.97 6.25 -6.37
CA ALA A 11 -3.02 5.25 -6.87
C ALA A 11 -1.61 5.81 -7.09
N GLU A 12 -1.51 7.09 -7.48
CA GLU A 12 -0.22 7.74 -7.72
C GLU A 12 0.52 8.07 -6.42
N GLU A 13 -0.21 8.54 -5.41
CA GLU A 13 0.36 8.74 -4.07
C GLU A 13 0.76 7.41 -3.43
N ALA A 14 -0.10 6.38 -3.49
CA ALA A 14 0.22 5.04 -2.99
C ALA A 14 1.47 4.44 -3.66
N ALA A 15 1.59 4.58 -4.98
CA ALA A 15 2.77 4.14 -5.72
C ALA A 15 4.04 4.90 -5.28
N ARG A 16 3.95 6.22 -5.09
CA ARG A 16 5.07 7.04 -4.59
C ARG A 16 5.46 6.69 -3.17
N MET A 17 4.51 6.40 -2.28
CA MET A 17 4.79 5.95 -0.91
C MET A 17 5.62 4.65 -0.88
N LEU A 18 5.42 3.79 -1.87
CA LEU A 18 6.14 2.51 -2.01
C LEU A 18 7.31 2.60 -3.00
N SER A 19 7.75 3.83 -3.36
CA SER A 19 8.87 4.09 -4.26
C SER A 19 8.78 3.36 -5.60
N MET A 20 7.58 3.31 -6.21
CA MET A 20 7.37 2.62 -7.50
C MET A 20 6.47 3.40 -8.47
N GLY A 21 6.48 2.97 -9.73
CA GLY A 21 5.59 3.52 -10.76
C GLY A 21 4.13 3.10 -10.58
N ARG A 22 3.20 3.99 -10.96
CA ARG A 22 1.75 3.76 -10.89
C ARG A 22 1.29 2.49 -11.63
N SER A 23 1.90 2.16 -12.77
CA SER A 23 1.56 0.95 -13.54
C SER A 23 1.93 -0.33 -12.77
N THR A 24 3.10 -0.35 -12.13
CA THR A 24 3.53 -1.46 -11.27
C THR A 24 2.61 -1.62 -10.07
N PHE A 25 2.22 -0.52 -9.43
CA PHE A 25 1.25 -0.54 -8.34
C PHE A 25 -0.07 -1.21 -8.78
N TRP A 26 -0.66 -0.77 -9.90
CA TRP A 26 -1.88 -1.39 -10.43
C TRP A 26 -1.70 -2.86 -10.81
N ARG A 27 -0.56 -3.26 -11.37
CA ARG A 27 -0.27 -4.66 -11.66
C ARG A 27 -0.35 -5.52 -10.39
N ASN A 28 0.22 -5.06 -9.28
CA ASN A 28 0.17 -5.77 -8.00
C ASN A 28 -1.24 -5.77 -7.38
N VAL A 29 -2.00 -4.67 -7.53
CA VAL A 29 -3.40 -4.62 -7.11
C VAL A 29 -4.24 -5.63 -7.90
N SER A 30 -4.12 -5.65 -9.23
CA SER A 30 -4.83 -6.61 -10.07
C SER A 30 -4.42 -8.06 -9.81
N ALA A 31 -3.16 -8.30 -9.42
CA ALA A 31 -2.66 -9.61 -9.03
C ALA A 31 -3.10 -10.03 -7.61
N GLY A 32 -3.78 -9.16 -6.85
CA GLY A 32 -4.22 -9.44 -5.48
C GLY A 32 -3.11 -9.39 -4.43
N VAL A 33 -1.90 -8.96 -4.81
CA VAL A 33 -0.75 -8.82 -3.91
C VAL A 33 -0.90 -7.58 -3.04
N PHE A 34 -1.47 -6.49 -3.60
CA PHE A 34 -1.69 -5.23 -2.90
C PHE A 34 -3.17 -5.05 -2.53
N PRO A 35 -3.49 -4.25 -1.48
CA PRO A 35 -4.86 -3.94 -1.09
C PRO A 35 -5.71 -3.43 -2.25
N GLN A 36 -6.96 -3.88 -2.30
CA GLN A 36 -7.95 -3.37 -3.26
C GLN A 36 -8.40 -1.96 -2.87
N PRO A 37 -8.76 -1.10 -3.84
CA PRO A 37 -9.23 0.24 -3.54
C PRO A 37 -10.61 0.22 -2.87
N VAL A 38 -10.85 1.24 -2.04
CA VAL A 38 -12.18 1.61 -1.55
C VAL A 38 -12.82 2.64 -2.47
N ARG A 39 -14.15 2.52 -2.66
CA ARG A 39 -14.96 3.47 -3.42
C ARG A 39 -15.71 4.39 -2.45
N ILE A 40 -15.42 5.69 -2.49
CA ILE A 40 -16.03 6.69 -1.60
C ILE A 40 -16.44 7.89 -2.44
N GLY A 41 -17.73 8.22 -2.49
CA GLY A 41 -18.24 9.35 -3.26
C GLY A 41 -17.87 9.32 -4.76
N GLY A 42 -17.79 8.12 -5.36
CA GLY A 42 -17.37 7.98 -6.76
C GLY A 42 -15.85 8.03 -7.00
N LEU A 43 -15.05 8.20 -5.95
CA LEU A 43 -13.59 8.20 -6.00
C LEU A 43 -13.03 6.82 -5.68
N THR A 44 -12.00 6.40 -6.42
CA THR A 44 -11.19 5.21 -6.12
C THR A 44 -10.00 5.66 -5.27
N ARG A 45 -9.87 5.12 -4.06
CA ARG A 45 -8.82 5.48 -3.10
C ARG A 45 -8.30 4.25 -2.37
N TRP A 46 -7.12 4.36 -1.78
CA TRP A 46 -6.56 3.36 -0.87
C TRP A 46 -6.47 3.94 0.53
N ARG A 47 -6.78 3.13 1.53
CA ARG A 47 -6.52 3.51 2.91
C ARG A 47 -5.03 3.44 3.16
N VAL A 48 -4.48 4.50 3.76
CA VAL A 48 -3.08 4.50 4.19
C VAL A 48 -2.82 3.37 5.20
N ALA A 49 -3.77 3.12 6.11
CA ALA A 49 -3.66 2.05 7.08
C ALA A 49 -3.50 0.65 6.45
N ASP A 50 -4.19 0.37 5.34
CA ASP A 50 -4.09 -0.93 4.67
C ASP A 50 -2.72 -1.10 3.99
N LEU A 51 -2.21 -0.02 3.39
CA LEU A 51 -0.87 -0.02 2.78
C LEU A 51 0.24 -0.20 3.83
N VAL A 52 0.13 0.46 4.98
CA VAL A 52 1.08 0.32 6.10
C VAL A 52 1.05 -1.12 6.63
N GLN A 53 -0.13 -1.65 6.94
CA GLN A 53 -0.27 -3.03 7.43
C GLN A 53 0.32 -4.07 6.47
N MET A 54 0.13 -3.89 5.16
CA MET A 54 0.73 -4.77 4.15
C MET A 54 2.27 -4.74 4.22
N VAL A 55 2.88 -3.56 4.32
CA VAL A 55 4.34 -3.42 4.41
C VAL A 55 4.86 -4.07 5.69
N ASP A 56 4.21 -3.80 6.81
CA ASP A 56 4.59 -4.36 8.11
C ASP A 56 4.49 -5.89 8.10
N ALA A 57 3.38 -6.45 7.59
CA ALA A 57 3.20 -7.90 7.47
C ALA A 57 4.28 -8.55 6.60
N GLY A 58 4.63 -7.94 5.47
CA GLY A 58 5.71 -8.41 4.61
C GLY A 58 7.08 -8.40 5.31
N ALA A 59 7.37 -7.34 6.06
CA ALA A 59 8.62 -7.22 6.82
C ALA A 59 8.71 -8.26 7.94
N GLN A 60 7.62 -8.52 8.67
CA GLN A 60 7.59 -9.54 9.73
C GLN A 60 7.82 -10.95 9.15
N ALA A 61 7.15 -11.30 8.05
CA ALA A 61 7.30 -12.60 7.41
C ALA A 61 8.76 -12.87 6.98
N MET A 62 9.47 -11.85 6.49
CA MET A 62 10.90 -11.98 6.14
C MET A 62 11.78 -12.12 7.40
N ALA A 63 11.50 -11.37 8.46
CA ALA A 63 12.26 -11.41 9.71
C ALA A 63 12.10 -12.75 10.46
N GLU A 64 10.97 -13.44 10.30
CA GLU A 64 10.76 -14.79 10.83
C GLU A 64 11.54 -15.84 10.03
N GLN A 65 11.54 -15.73 8.70
CA GLN A 65 12.29 -16.63 7.82
C GLN A 65 13.81 -16.57 8.08
N GLY A 66 14.35 -15.38 8.31
CA GLY A 66 15.77 -15.20 8.62
C GLY A 66 16.19 -15.68 10.01
N ARG A 67 15.26 -15.86 10.97
CA ARG A 67 15.55 -16.43 12.30
C ARG A 67 15.56 -17.96 12.31
N ALA A 68 14.98 -18.58 11.29
CA ALA A 68 14.90 -20.04 11.14
C ALA A 68 16.04 -20.64 10.29
N ALA A 69 16.93 -19.79 9.75
CA ALA A 69 18.11 -20.15 8.95
C ALA A 69 19.40 -19.97 9.76
#